data_AF-A0AA41UGY3-F1
#
_entry.id   AF-A0AA41UGY3-F1
#
_cell.length_a   1.000
_cell.length_b   1.000
_cell.length_c   1.000
_cell.angle_alpha   90.00
_cell.angle_beta   90.00
_cell.angle_gamma   90.00
#
_symmetry.space_group_name_H-M   'P 1'
#
loop_
_entity.id
_entity.type
_entity.pdbx_description
1 polymer ?
#
loop_
_entity_poly.entity_id
_entity_poly.type
_entity_poly.pdbx_seq_one_letter_code
_entity_poly.pdbx_strand_id
1 'polypeptide(L)'
;MTASATLADDTDTELHLTVGSGTQKGLNTDLVTAEGTVAAIQHLASEYPEKPLWQIQLLVNMAASDWTNGHEELAMKALTREFDLTNATRVVALLVATPGTPR
;
A
#
# COMPACT_ATOMS: atom_id res chain seq x y z
N MET A 1 -22.14 10.21 -18.62
CA MET A 1 -21.70 9.30 -19.70
C MET A 1 -20.81 8.28 -19.05
N THR A 2 -21.24 7.03 -18.98
CA THR A 2 -20.52 5.95 -18.28
C THR A 2 -19.82 5.12 -19.35
N ALA A 3 -18.50 4.99 -19.26
CA ALA A 3 -17.75 4.06 -20.10
C ALA A 3 -17.55 2.76 -19.31
N SER A 4 -17.98 1.65 -19.87
CA SER A 4 -17.67 0.30 -19.39
C SER A 4 -16.62 -0.31 -20.31
N ALA A 5 -15.55 -0.84 -19.73
CA ALA A 5 -14.64 -1.75 -20.40
C ALA A 5 -14.81 -3.14 -19.77
N THR A 6 -15.10 -4.14 -20.61
CA THR A 6 -15.11 -5.55 -20.25
C THR A 6 -13.71 -6.10 -20.53
N LEU A 7 -13.04 -6.64 -19.51
CA LEU A 7 -11.88 -7.52 -19.69
C LEU A 7 -12.32 -8.95 -19.42
N ALA A 8 -11.96 -9.83 -20.35
CA ALA A 8 -12.29 -11.25 -20.33
C ALA A 8 -11.26 -12.01 -19.48
N ASP A 9 -11.82 -12.99 -18.77
CA ASP A 9 -11.20 -13.96 -17.87
C ASP A 9 -10.02 -14.71 -18.49
N ASP A 10 -8.82 -14.51 -17.94
CA ASP A 10 -7.75 -15.50 -17.95
C ASP A 10 -6.82 -15.24 -16.75
N THR A 11 -7.13 -15.89 -15.62
CA THR A 11 -6.28 -15.98 -14.42
C THR A 11 -5.85 -14.65 -13.78
N ASP A 12 -6.80 -13.75 -13.51
CA ASP A 12 -6.52 -12.52 -12.77
C ASP A 12 -7.18 -12.57 -11.39
N THR A 13 -6.36 -12.72 -10.34
CA THR A 13 -6.84 -12.53 -8.97
C THR A 13 -6.98 -11.02 -8.76
N GLU A 14 -8.06 -10.43 -9.27
CA GLU A 14 -8.37 -9.03 -9.05
C GLU A 14 -8.64 -8.79 -7.56
N LEU A 15 -7.61 -8.35 -6.85
CA LEU A 15 -7.73 -7.76 -5.52
C LEU A 15 -8.42 -6.40 -5.67
N HIS A 16 -9.75 -6.41 -5.60
CA HIS A 16 -10.55 -5.20 -5.58
C HIS A 16 -10.44 -4.54 -4.19
N LEU A 17 -9.45 -3.64 -4.05
CA LEU A 17 -9.25 -2.84 -2.86
C LEU A 17 -10.15 -1.60 -2.92
N THR A 18 -11.26 -1.64 -2.19
CA THR A 18 -12.08 -0.45 -1.92
C THR A 18 -11.30 0.47 -0.97
N VAL A 19 -10.62 1.49 -1.50
CA VAL A 19 -10.11 2.60 -0.70
C VAL A 19 -11.32 3.45 -0.29
N GLY A 20 -11.68 3.37 0.99
CA GLY A 20 -12.79 4.13 1.56
C GLY A 20 -12.56 5.63 1.41
N SER A 21 -13.38 6.29 0.60
CA SER A 21 -13.43 7.74 0.47
C SER A 21 -14.03 8.37 1.74
N GLY A 22 -13.24 8.44 2.81
CA GLY A 22 -13.57 9.13 4.05
C GLY A 22 -13.01 10.55 4.03
N THR A 23 -13.81 11.53 3.63
CA THR A 23 -13.50 12.95 3.85
C THR A 23 -13.45 13.25 5.35
N GLN A 24 -12.26 13.33 5.94
CA GLN A 24 -12.04 14.10 7.17
C GLN A 24 -10.97 15.18 6.96
N LYS A 25 -11.43 16.40 7.18
CA LYS A 25 -10.84 17.69 6.85
C LYS A 25 -9.84 18.09 7.93
N GLY A 26 -8.55 17.97 7.63
CA GLY A 26 -7.48 18.45 8.51
C GLY A 26 -6.08 18.04 8.04
N LEU A 27 -5.58 18.64 6.96
CA LEU A 27 -4.14 18.71 6.62
C LEU A 27 -3.37 17.39 6.39
N ASN A 28 -4.03 16.27 6.05
CA ASN A 28 -3.35 15.02 5.66
C ASN A 28 -3.75 14.61 4.24
N THR A 29 -3.39 15.43 3.26
CA THR A 29 -3.55 15.13 1.82
C THR A 29 -2.69 13.94 1.45
N ASP A 30 -3.32 12.81 1.11
CA ASP A 30 -2.83 11.72 0.26
C ASP A 30 -1.31 11.44 0.31
N LEU A 31 -0.77 11.23 1.51
CA LEU A 31 0.64 10.80 1.62
C LEU A 31 0.81 9.42 1.00
N VAL A 32 -0.16 8.52 1.20
CA VAL A 32 -0.11 7.17 0.66
C VAL A 32 -0.57 7.15 -0.79
N THR A 33 0.33 6.76 -1.70
CA THR A 33 0.03 6.67 -3.13
C THR A 33 -0.12 5.21 -3.60
N ALA A 34 -0.91 4.99 -4.66
CA ALA A 34 -1.01 3.67 -5.28
C ALA A 34 0.35 3.19 -5.81
N GLU A 35 1.13 4.11 -6.39
CA GLU A 35 2.49 3.87 -6.86
C GLU A 35 3.43 3.49 -5.71
N GLY A 36 3.35 4.21 -4.58
CA GLY A 36 4.09 3.90 -3.36
C GLY A 36 3.73 2.54 -2.75
N THR A 37 2.44 2.18 -2.81
CA THR A 37 1.94 0.88 -2.39
C THR A 37 2.49 -0.25 -3.26
N VAL A 38 2.48 -0.08 -4.59
CA VAL A 38 3.07 -1.06 -5.53
C VAL A 38 4.58 -1.19 -5.30
N ALA A 39 5.29 -0.08 -5.13
CA ALA A 39 6.72 -0.08 -4.88
C ALA A 39 7.06 -0.78 -3.56
N ALA A 40 6.28 -0.56 -2.49
CA ALA A 40 6.44 -1.25 -1.22
C ALA A 40 6.22 -2.77 -1.33
N ILE A 41 5.20 -3.20 -2.08
CA ILE A 41 4.93 -4.62 -2.34
C ILE A 41 6.10 -5.26 -3.11
N GLN A 42 6.58 -4.61 -4.16
CA GLN A 42 7.71 -5.10 -4.97
C GLN A 42 8.99 -5.19 -4.15
N HIS A 43 9.27 -4.18 -3.32
CA HIS A 43 10.42 -4.17 -2.41
C HIS A 43 10.40 -5.38 -1.48
N LEU A 44 9.29 -5.59 -0.76
CA LEU A 44 9.17 -6.72 0.17
C LEU A 44 9.17 -8.08 -0.52
N ALA A 45 8.54 -8.21 -1.70
CA ALA A 45 8.55 -9.45 -2.46
C ALA A 45 9.96 -9.83 -2.95
N SER A 46 10.81 -8.83 -3.20
CA SER A 46 12.22 -9.04 -3.55
C SER A 46 13.08 -9.41 -2.34
N GLU A 47 12.83 -8.79 -1.18
CA GLU A 47 13.60 -9.04 0.06
C GLU A 47 13.21 -10.36 0.74
N TYR A 48 11.95 -10.77 0.62
CA TYR A 48 11.39 -11.99 1.24
C TYR A 48 10.74 -12.91 0.19
N PRO A 49 11.52 -13.49 -0.74
CA PRO A 49 10.99 -14.32 -1.83
C PRO A 49 10.31 -15.62 -1.34
N GLU A 50 10.59 -16.04 -0.10
CA GLU A 50 9.96 -17.20 0.54
C GLU A 50 8.54 -16.94 1.04
N LYS A 51 8.13 -15.67 1.18
CA LYS A 51 6.79 -15.31 1.64
C LYS A 51 5.80 -15.27 0.47
N PRO A 52 4.58 -15.79 0.63
CA PRO A 52 3.56 -15.69 -0.40
C PRO A 52 3.22 -14.24 -0.74
N LEU A 53 3.13 -13.91 -2.03
CA LEU A 53 2.85 -12.54 -2.50
C LEU A 53 1.55 -11.96 -1.91
N TRP A 54 0.51 -12.79 -1.76
CA TRP A 54 -0.76 -12.36 -1.17
C TRP A 54 -0.61 -11.88 0.29
N GLN A 55 0.32 -12.47 1.06
CA GLN A 55 0.58 -12.08 2.44
C GLN A 55 1.27 -10.71 2.49
N ILE A 56 2.24 -10.48 1.58
CA ILE A 56 2.94 -9.19 1.45
C ILE A 56 1.95 -8.10 1.04
N GLN A 57 1.13 -8.36 0.02
CA GLN A 57 0.09 -7.43 -0.43
C GLN A 57 -0.88 -7.08 0.71
N LEU A 58 -1.38 -8.09 1.43
CA LEU A 58 -2.28 -7.86 2.56
C LEU A 58 -1.62 -6.97 3.63
N LEU A 59 -0.38 -7.25 4.01
CA LEU A 59 0.30 -6.52 5.06
C LEU A 59 0.58 -5.06 4.68
N VAL A 60 1.02 -4.82 3.43
CA VAL A 60 1.25 -3.47 2.92
C VAL A 60 -0.06 -2.69 2.83
N ASN A 61 -1.15 -3.31 2.36
CA ASN A 61 -2.46 -2.67 2.29
C ASN A 61 -3.03 -2.33 3.67
N MET A 62 -2.84 -3.21 4.66
CA MET A 62 -3.20 -2.90 6.05
C MET A 62 -2.39 -1.73 6.60
N ALA A 63 -1.07 -1.72 6.39
CA ALA A 63 -0.21 -0.62 6.82
C ALA A 63 -0.57 0.71 6.14
N ALA A 64 -0.87 0.69 4.84
CA ALA A 64 -1.36 1.83 4.08
C ALA A 64 -2.68 2.39 4.64
N SER A 65 -3.62 1.49 4.95
CA SER A 65 -4.90 1.86 5.57
C SER A 65 -4.69 2.46 6.96
N ASP A 66 -3.93 1.81 7.83
CA ASP A 66 -3.65 2.30 9.18
C ASP A 66 -2.95 3.68 9.14
N TRP A 67 -1.99 3.86 8.24
CA TRP A 67 -1.32 5.15 8.05
C TRP A 67 -2.28 6.25 7.60
N THR A 68 -3.14 5.95 6.63
CA THR A 68 -4.13 6.92 6.10
C THR A 68 -5.14 7.34 7.17
N ASN A 69 -5.44 6.46 8.13
CA ASN A 69 -6.34 6.75 9.25
C ASN A 69 -5.64 7.40 10.45
N GLY A 70 -4.36 7.74 10.36
CA GLY A 70 -3.59 8.34 11.48
C GLY A 70 -3.26 7.33 12.59
N HIS A 71 -3.19 6.04 12.24
CA HIS A 71 -2.75 4.96 13.13
C HIS A 71 -1.31 4.52 12.78
N GLU A 72 -0.37 5.46 12.67
CA GLU A 72 0.99 5.18 12.19
C GLU A 72 1.72 4.16 13.09
N GLU A 73 1.46 4.19 14.40
CA GLU A 73 2.01 3.22 15.34
C GLU A 73 1.53 1.79 15.05
N LEU A 74 0.25 1.61 14.69
CA LEU A 74 -0.30 0.30 14.33
C LEU A 74 0.32 -0.22 13.02
N ALA A 75 0.45 0.65 12.02
CA ALA A 75 1.11 0.33 10.75
C ALA A 75 2.57 -0.13 10.98
N MET A 76 3.35 0.63 11.76
CA MET A 76 4.73 0.29 12.08
C MET A 76 4.84 -1.00 12.91
N LYS A 77 3.94 -1.22 13.86
CA LYS A 77 3.91 -2.45 14.67
C LYS A 77 3.58 -3.69 13.85
N ALA A 78 2.64 -3.59 12.90
CA ALA A 78 2.30 -4.68 12.00
C ALA A 78 3.49 -5.04 11.09
N LEU A 79 4.16 -4.02 10.53
CA LEU A 79 5.33 -4.21 9.66
C LEU A 79 6.51 -4.82 10.42
N THR A 80 6.86 -4.29 11.59
CA THR A 80 8.00 -4.76 12.40
C THR A 80 7.78 -6.11 13.07
N ARG A 81 6.54 -6.60 13.12
CA ARG A 81 6.24 -7.97 13.57
C ARG A 81 6.66 -9.01 12.54
N GLU A 82 6.48 -8.69 11.26
CA GLU A 82 6.66 -9.63 10.15
C GLU A 82 7.99 -9.43 9.41
N PHE A 83 8.56 -8.23 9.50
CA PHE A 83 9.79 -7.79 8.83
C PHE A 83 10.72 -7.10 9.80
N ASP A 84 12.00 -6.98 9.44
CA ASP A 84 12.94 -6.18 10.23
C ASP A 84 12.61 -4.68 10.18
N LEU A 85 13.15 -3.93 11.15
CA LEU A 85 12.89 -2.49 11.28
C LEU A 85 13.31 -1.70 10.03
N THR A 86 14.39 -2.11 9.34
CA THR A 86 14.88 -1.43 8.14
C THR A 86 13.86 -1.54 7.01
N ASN A 87 13.35 -2.74 6.79
CA ASN A 87 12.34 -3.02 5.79
C ASN A 87 10.99 -2.38 6.14
N ALA A 88 10.59 -2.38 7.41
CA ALA A 88 9.40 -1.67 7.87
C ALA A 88 9.47 -0.16 7.59
N THR A 89 10.59 0.50 7.91
CA THR A 89 10.78 1.94 7.63
C THR A 89 10.81 2.22 6.13
N ARG A 90 11.43 1.36 5.31
CA ARG A 90 11.43 1.50 3.84
C ARG A 90 10.04 1.39 3.25
N VAL A 91 9.23 0.44 3.73
CA VAL A 91 7.84 0.29 3.29
C VAL A 91 7.06 1.57 3.57
N VAL A 92 7.14 2.11 4.78
CA VAL A 92 6.51 3.38 5.09
C VAL A 92 7.02 4.50 4.20
N ALA A 93 8.33 4.61 4.01
CA ALA A 93 8.91 5.63 3.14
C ALA A 93 8.41 5.52 1.70
N LEU A 94 8.24 4.31 1.17
CA LEU A 94 7.68 4.06 -0.17
C LEU A 94 6.20 4.39 -0.22
N LEU A 95 5.43 4.04 0.81
CA LEU A 95 4.01 4.40 0.92
C LEU A 95 3.84 5.91 0.88
N VAL A 96 4.60 6.65 1.68
CA VAL A 96 4.49 8.11 1.81
C VAL A 96 5.32 8.90 0.79
N ALA A 97 6.10 8.21 -0.05
CA ALA A 97 6.88 8.86 -1.09
C ALA A 97 5.90 9.49 -2.08
N THR A 98 5.87 10.82 -2.08
CA THR A 98 5.20 11.59 -3.11
C THR A 98 5.92 11.32 -4.42
N PRO A 99 5.25 10.84 -5.49
CA PRO A 99 5.82 10.97 -6.83
C PRO A 99 6.00 12.46 -7.04
N GLY A 100 7.26 12.89 -7.04
CA GLY A 100 7.61 14.29 -7.23
C GLY A 100 6.94 14.76 -8.50
N THR A 101 6.10 15.78 -8.39
CA THR A 101 5.60 16.55 -9.53
C THR A 101 6.81 16.98 -10.37
N PRO A 102 7.01 16.43 -11.58
CA PRO A 102 7.86 17.09 -12.55
C PRO A 102 7.10 18.35 -12.96
N ARG A 103 7.72 19.50 -12.73
CA ARG A 103 7.28 20.78 -13.27
C ARG A 103 7.15 20.75 -14.80
#